data_AF-A0A9D6IL09-F1
#
_entry.id   AF-A0A9D6IL09-F1
#
_cell.length_a   1.000
_cell.length_b   1.000
_cell.length_c   1.000
_cell.angle_alpha   90.00
_cell.angle_beta   90.00
_cell.angle_gamma   90.00
#
_symmetry.space_group_name_H-M   'P 1'
#
loop_
_entity.id
_entity.type
_entity.pdbx_description
1 polymer ?
#
loop_
_entity_poly.entity_id
_entity_poly.type
_entity_poly.pdbx_seq_one_letter_code
_entity_poly.pdbx_strand_id
1 'polypeptide(L)'
;MPMHLGFLTNGYAGIGQYESGAGNYLTRLAPLLVRRGHECEVFCNTEGLPIHYEVIEHIEGVKVHVLPDDDSRLAAFSRLPSPTPVGSLASSWRVAHKASQVHQRHPFDAIQVTNYQFGALFLDVDAPIVMRMSSYSPLWRKAEVHMAADESFPLEWYVEFMLERNAIAASDIYYAPSRFLCDRYREYLDLDVRLIRPPACLDVHSDEWDREWCRTVTAGASPYLAFVNAINRRKGGHILAAALPRFFDRCPNVHIHLIGQPLDCLELLLGSAGQHRDRVHYHGTVAHKRVYPLLASAMGLVFPSLIDNLPNTVIEAMMLGVPAIVARNCSADELIADGRAGFLVPSASPDALADAMIRLVHMPTETRRMMGEQGKDFVERLLEPEAAADSLEALFAEVRGMPRRRRLSPEQRLRLVAAAVNDLCAVGAAAARAKAPRAAFAPLVAALIKNGVRSIVIYGAGEAGQTLAREMRLFGIEVPVFVDSNPALWGRHVLGIRVVPLSEAVSHAEPVFAVGSLAWTDQIVAQIESAYESSQVRPGIYRPRTLTHETGSDDLSEP
;
A
#
# COMPACT_ATOMS: atom_id res chain seq x y z
N MET A 1 -27.15 -16.65 11.38
CA MET A 1 -28.11 -17.05 10.30
C MET A 1 -27.29 -17.20 9.03
N PRO A 2 -27.54 -18.20 8.19
CA PRO A 2 -26.93 -18.31 6.87
C PRO A 2 -27.04 -16.98 6.10
N MET A 3 -25.99 -16.63 5.35
CA MET A 3 -25.91 -15.42 4.53
C MET A 3 -25.35 -15.79 3.18
N HIS A 4 -25.77 -15.06 2.14
CA HIS A 4 -25.18 -15.11 0.82
C HIS A 4 -24.20 -13.94 0.65
N LEU A 5 -22.91 -14.25 0.56
CA LEU A 5 -21.81 -13.29 0.63
C LEU A 5 -21.04 -13.25 -0.70
N GLY A 6 -20.88 -12.05 -1.24
CA GLY A 6 -20.06 -11.82 -2.43
C GLY A 6 -18.67 -11.26 -2.08
N PHE A 7 -17.64 -11.61 -2.84
CA PHE A 7 -16.27 -11.11 -2.64
C PHE A 7 -15.62 -10.74 -3.97
N LEU A 8 -15.06 -9.53 -4.07
CA LEU A 8 -14.27 -9.09 -5.23
C LEU A 8 -12.78 -9.09 -4.90
N THR A 9 -11.98 -9.69 -5.77
CA THR A 9 -10.51 -9.79 -5.64
C THR A 9 -9.82 -9.82 -7.01
N ASN A 10 -8.50 -9.77 -7.05
CA ASN A 10 -7.70 -9.90 -8.28
C ASN A 10 -7.30 -11.35 -8.60
N GLY A 11 -7.47 -12.28 -7.68
CA GLY A 11 -7.16 -13.69 -7.89
C GLY A 11 -7.65 -14.55 -6.74
N TYR A 12 -7.59 -15.87 -6.92
CA TYR A 12 -7.94 -16.87 -5.92
C TYR A 12 -6.97 -18.04 -6.05
N ALA A 13 -6.35 -18.47 -4.95
CA ALA A 13 -5.33 -19.51 -5.01
C ALA A 13 -5.93 -20.83 -5.53
N GLY A 14 -5.15 -21.55 -6.34
CA GLY A 14 -5.59 -22.73 -7.07
C GLY A 14 -6.12 -22.45 -8.48
N ILE A 15 -6.33 -21.18 -8.85
CA ILE A 15 -6.79 -20.77 -10.18
C ILE A 15 -5.74 -19.88 -10.86
N GLY A 16 -5.26 -20.31 -12.03
CA GLY A 16 -4.31 -19.54 -12.84
C GLY A 16 -2.89 -19.48 -12.25
N GLN A 17 -2.09 -18.51 -12.71
CA GLN A 17 -0.71 -18.30 -12.24
C GLN A 17 -0.59 -17.17 -11.20
N TYR A 18 -1.70 -16.48 -10.88
CA TYR A 18 -1.66 -15.23 -10.12
C TYR A 18 -1.97 -15.45 -8.63
N GLU A 19 -0.93 -15.52 -7.80
CA GLU A 19 -1.06 -15.55 -6.33
C GLU A 19 -0.91 -14.12 -5.79
N SER A 20 -1.94 -13.63 -5.08
CA SER A 20 -1.96 -12.28 -4.48
C SER A 20 -2.28 -12.35 -2.99
N GLY A 21 -1.83 -11.36 -2.22
CA GLY A 21 -2.12 -11.32 -0.78
C GLY A 21 -3.62 -11.26 -0.46
N ALA A 22 -4.43 -10.59 -1.29
CA ALA A 22 -5.88 -10.53 -1.11
C ALA A 22 -6.58 -11.82 -1.57
N GLY A 23 -6.07 -12.45 -2.63
CA GLY A 23 -6.54 -13.75 -3.09
C GLY A 23 -6.29 -14.85 -2.05
N ASN A 24 -5.06 -14.96 -1.54
CA ASN A 24 -4.71 -15.94 -0.51
C ASN A 24 -5.53 -15.72 0.77
N TYR A 25 -5.79 -14.46 1.15
CA TYR A 25 -6.68 -14.15 2.26
C TYR A 25 -8.09 -14.75 2.07
N LEU A 26 -8.69 -14.59 0.89
CA LEU A 26 -10.02 -15.13 0.60
C LEU A 26 -10.01 -16.66 0.48
N THR A 27 -8.97 -17.25 -0.10
CA THR A 27 -8.84 -18.71 -0.15
C THR A 27 -8.79 -19.32 1.25
N ARG A 28 -8.22 -18.61 2.24
CA ARG A 28 -8.20 -19.09 3.62
C ARG A 28 -9.52 -18.84 4.36
N LEU A 29 -10.21 -17.74 4.06
CA LEU A 29 -11.37 -17.29 4.84
C LEU A 29 -12.73 -17.74 4.29
N ALA A 30 -12.93 -17.73 2.97
CA ALA A 30 -14.22 -18.09 2.38
C ALA A 30 -14.63 -19.55 2.69
N PRO A 31 -13.73 -20.55 2.67
CA PRO A 31 -14.08 -21.92 3.08
C PRO A 31 -14.50 -22.03 4.56
N LEU A 32 -13.93 -21.21 5.45
CA LEU A 32 -14.35 -21.15 6.86
C LEU A 32 -15.81 -20.68 6.97
N LEU A 33 -16.19 -19.66 6.21
CA LEU A 33 -17.56 -19.16 6.16
C LEU A 33 -18.52 -20.19 5.56
N VAL A 34 -18.11 -20.92 4.51
CA VAL A 34 -18.91 -22.01 3.94
C VAL A 34 -19.16 -23.13 4.96
N ARG A 35 -18.14 -23.53 5.74
CA ARG A 35 -18.30 -24.53 6.81
C ARG A 35 -19.30 -24.10 7.90
N ARG A 36 -19.51 -22.80 8.07
CA ARG A 36 -20.49 -22.21 9.00
C ARG A 36 -21.89 -22.06 8.39
N GLY A 37 -22.07 -22.51 7.15
CA GLY A 37 -23.36 -22.53 6.46
C GLY A 37 -23.66 -21.27 5.65
N HIS A 38 -22.68 -20.40 5.41
CA HIS A 38 -22.83 -19.28 4.47
C HIS A 38 -22.62 -19.75 3.04
N GLU A 39 -23.28 -19.08 2.10
CA GLU A 39 -23.00 -19.24 0.68
C GLU A 39 -22.01 -18.15 0.27
N CYS A 40 -20.85 -18.53 -0.27
CA CYS A 40 -19.79 -17.60 -0.63
C CYS A 40 -19.50 -17.65 -2.14
N GLU A 41 -19.54 -16.48 -2.78
CA GLU A 41 -19.19 -16.33 -4.19
C GLU A 41 -18.05 -15.31 -4.36
N VAL A 42 -16.96 -15.73 -5.02
CA VAL A 42 -15.77 -14.90 -5.26
C VAL A 42 -15.70 -14.55 -6.74
N PHE A 43 -15.42 -13.29 -7.04
CA PHE A 43 -15.25 -12.77 -8.39
C PHE A 43 -13.82 -12.28 -8.57
N CYS A 44 -13.08 -12.87 -9.52
CA CYS A 44 -11.68 -12.54 -9.77
C CYS A 44 -11.32 -12.57 -11.26
N ASN A 45 -10.18 -11.98 -11.59
CA ASN A 45 -9.61 -12.04 -12.94
C ASN A 45 -8.49 -13.08 -13.00
N THR A 46 -8.16 -13.56 -14.20
CA THR A 46 -6.92 -14.29 -14.44
C THR A 46 -6.36 -13.98 -15.83
N GLU A 47 -5.03 -13.96 -15.91
CA GLU A 47 -4.31 -13.90 -17.18
C GLU A 47 -4.38 -15.26 -17.90
N GLY A 48 -4.31 -15.26 -19.24
CA GLY A 48 -4.29 -16.48 -20.07
C GLY A 48 -5.67 -17.05 -20.48
N LEU A 49 -6.73 -16.43 -19.96
CA LEU A 49 -8.12 -16.43 -20.39
C LEU A 49 -8.47 -16.10 -21.87
N PRO A 50 -9.00 -16.97 -22.77
CA PRO A 50 -9.68 -16.42 -23.94
C PRO A 50 -10.86 -15.50 -23.56
N ILE A 51 -10.97 -14.39 -24.29
CA ILE A 51 -11.74 -13.16 -23.98
C ILE A 51 -13.24 -13.39 -23.73
N HIS A 52 -13.77 -14.57 -24.06
CA HIS A 52 -15.20 -14.83 -24.15
C HIS A 52 -15.76 -15.86 -23.17
N TYR A 53 -14.98 -16.33 -22.19
CA TYR A 53 -15.51 -17.29 -21.23
C TYR A 53 -15.34 -16.88 -19.77
N GLU A 54 -16.43 -17.07 -19.04
CA GLU A 54 -16.45 -17.12 -17.58
C GLU A 54 -16.30 -18.59 -17.18
N VAL A 55 -15.42 -18.86 -16.21
CA VAL A 55 -15.35 -20.19 -15.57
C VAL A 55 -15.96 -20.06 -14.18
N ILE A 56 -16.83 -21.00 -13.82
CA ILE A 56 -17.32 -21.17 -12.46
C ILE A 56 -16.69 -22.44 -11.91
N GLU A 57 -15.85 -22.29 -10.89
CA GLU A 57 -15.27 -23.40 -10.15
C GLU A 57 -15.84 -23.47 -8.73
N HIS A 58 -15.92 -24.68 -8.17
CA HIS A 58 -16.30 -24.88 -6.78
C HIS A 58 -15.07 -25.37 -6.02
N ILE A 59 -14.43 -24.47 -5.26
CA ILE A 59 -13.22 -24.76 -4.49
C ILE A 59 -13.59 -24.75 -3.02
N GLU A 60 -13.52 -25.92 -2.38
CA GLU A 60 -13.91 -26.12 -0.97
C GLU A 60 -15.33 -25.58 -0.65
N GLY A 61 -16.25 -25.68 -1.62
CA GLY A 61 -17.62 -25.20 -1.51
C GLY A 61 -17.82 -23.72 -1.81
N VAL A 62 -16.76 -22.95 -2.05
CA VAL A 62 -16.83 -21.56 -2.53
C VAL A 62 -17.05 -21.55 -4.04
N LYS A 63 -18.02 -20.78 -4.54
CA LYS A 63 -18.18 -20.57 -5.98
C LYS A 63 -17.23 -19.48 -6.44
N VAL A 64 -16.37 -19.75 -7.40
CA VAL A 64 -15.39 -18.79 -7.92
C VAL A 64 -15.71 -18.49 -9.37
N HIS A 65 -16.07 -17.24 -9.65
CA HIS A 65 -16.27 -16.67 -10.98
C HIS A 65 -14.97 -16.08 -11.49
N VAL A 66 -14.39 -16.75 -12.47
CA VAL A 66 -13.12 -16.37 -13.08
C VAL A 66 -13.39 -15.67 -14.40
N LEU A 67 -12.94 -14.43 -14.50
CA LEU A 67 -13.11 -13.58 -15.68
C LEU A 67 -11.77 -13.41 -16.40
N PRO A 68 -11.76 -13.35 -17.75
CA PRO A 68 -10.54 -13.17 -18.50
C PRO A 68 -10.00 -11.76 -18.30
N ASP A 69 -8.69 -11.67 -18.11
CA ASP A 69 -8.00 -10.38 -18.17
C ASP A 69 -7.58 -10.09 -19.61
N ASP A 70 -8.28 -9.14 -20.25
CA ASP A 70 -8.00 -8.70 -21.62
C ASP A 70 -7.56 -7.23 -21.64
N ASP A 71 -6.25 -7.02 -21.57
CA ASP A 71 -5.62 -5.72 -21.80
C ASP A 71 -5.37 -5.44 -23.29
N SER A 72 -5.59 -6.39 -24.20
CA SER A 72 -5.20 -6.25 -25.61
C SER A 72 -6.01 -5.20 -26.36
N ARG A 73 -7.29 -4.98 -25.98
CA ARG A 73 -8.14 -3.90 -26.52
C ARG A 73 -7.82 -2.52 -25.91
N LEU A 74 -7.21 -2.49 -24.72
CA LEU A 74 -6.74 -1.28 -24.05
C LEU A 74 -5.27 -0.96 -24.38
N ALA A 75 -4.58 -1.82 -25.13
CA ALA A 75 -3.25 -1.57 -25.68
C ALA A 75 -3.20 -0.36 -26.65
N ALA A 76 -4.35 0.19 -27.07
CA ALA A 76 -4.38 1.49 -27.74
C ALA A 76 -4.09 2.65 -26.76
N PHE A 77 -4.43 2.50 -25.47
CA PHE A 77 -4.19 3.45 -24.38
C PHE A 77 -2.82 3.25 -23.70
N SER A 78 -2.12 2.15 -23.96
CA SER A 78 -0.74 1.92 -23.47
C SER A 78 0.31 2.83 -24.13
N ARG A 79 -0.10 3.73 -25.02
CA ARG A 79 0.71 4.85 -25.52
C ARG A 79 0.78 6.05 -24.57
N LEU A 80 -0.01 6.04 -23.49
CA LEU A 80 0.17 6.98 -22.37
C LEU A 80 1.38 6.52 -21.54
N PRO A 81 2.20 7.45 -21.00
CA PRO A 81 3.48 7.14 -20.38
C PRO A 81 3.42 6.21 -19.15
N SER A 82 2.24 5.85 -18.65
CA SER A 82 2.04 4.70 -17.76
C SER A 82 0.62 4.10 -17.89
N PRO A 83 0.48 2.80 -18.24
CA PRO A 83 -0.80 2.14 -18.51
C PRO A 83 -1.61 1.68 -17.28
N THR A 84 -1.10 1.88 -16.06
CA THR A 84 -1.56 1.15 -14.85
C THR A 84 -2.99 1.44 -14.36
N PRO A 85 -3.52 2.68 -14.38
CA PRO A 85 -4.88 2.91 -13.87
C PRO A 85 -5.97 2.39 -14.82
N VAL A 86 -5.76 2.46 -16.14
CA VAL A 86 -6.82 2.19 -17.13
C VAL A 86 -7.12 0.69 -17.26
N GLY A 87 -6.08 -0.15 -17.34
CA GLY A 87 -6.24 -1.61 -17.33
C GLY A 87 -6.94 -2.09 -16.05
N SER A 88 -6.46 -1.61 -14.90
CA SER A 88 -7.05 -1.89 -13.58
C SER A 88 -8.53 -1.51 -13.49
N LEU A 89 -8.95 -0.38 -14.06
CA LEU A 89 -10.36 0.05 -14.07
C LEU A 89 -11.25 -0.87 -14.91
N ALA A 90 -10.78 -1.30 -16.08
CA ALA A 90 -11.56 -2.18 -16.95
C ALA A 90 -11.75 -3.57 -16.34
N SER A 91 -10.68 -4.14 -15.79
CA SER A 91 -10.71 -5.43 -15.10
C SER A 91 -11.60 -5.36 -13.86
N SER A 92 -11.63 -4.22 -13.17
CA SER A 92 -12.48 -4.01 -12.01
C SER A 92 -13.95 -3.77 -12.36
N TRP A 93 -14.22 -3.08 -13.48
CA TRP A 93 -15.57 -2.98 -14.03
C TRP A 93 -16.12 -4.34 -14.42
N ARG A 94 -15.34 -5.20 -15.10
CA ARG A 94 -15.76 -6.55 -15.51
C ARG A 94 -16.21 -7.39 -14.30
N VAL A 95 -15.34 -7.46 -13.28
CA VAL A 95 -15.61 -8.18 -12.02
C VAL A 95 -16.85 -7.62 -11.33
N ALA A 96 -16.94 -6.30 -11.15
CA ALA A 96 -18.07 -5.67 -10.49
C ALA A 96 -19.39 -5.82 -11.28
N HIS A 97 -19.33 -5.71 -12.60
CA HIS A 97 -20.49 -5.90 -13.46
C HIS A 97 -21.03 -7.32 -13.35
N LYS A 98 -20.14 -8.33 -13.37
CA LYS A 98 -20.53 -9.72 -13.19
C LYS A 98 -21.16 -9.97 -11.81
N ALA A 99 -20.54 -9.46 -10.74
CA ALA A 99 -21.11 -9.55 -9.40
C ALA A 99 -22.49 -8.89 -9.32
N SER A 100 -22.69 -7.76 -10.00
CA SER A 100 -24.00 -7.08 -10.06
C SER A 100 -25.06 -7.91 -10.80
N GLN A 101 -24.70 -8.59 -11.88
CA GLN A 101 -25.60 -9.51 -12.60
C GLN A 101 -26.02 -10.71 -11.74
N VAL A 102 -25.09 -11.28 -10.98
CA VAL A 102 -25.39 -12.37 -10.04
C VAL A 102 -26.33 -11.87 -8.96
N HIS A 103 -26.02 -10.73 -8.35
CA HIS A 103 -26.84 -10.12 -7.32
C HIS A 103 -28.30 -9.90 -7.75
N GLN A 104 -28.54 -9.47 -9.00
CA GLN A 104 -29.90 -9.30 -9.53
C GLN A 104 -30.70 -10.60 -9.61
N ARG A 105 -30.04 -11.76 -9.75
CA ARG A 105 -30.68 -13.08 -9.82
C ARG A 105 -30.74 -13.76 -8.46
N HIS A 106 -29.69 -13.57 -7.66
CA HIS A 106 -29.51 -14.14 -6.35
C HIS A 106 -28.89 -13.07 -5.42
N PRO A 107 -29.72 -12.29 -4.70
CA PRO A 107 -29.24 -11.16 -3.92
C PRO A 107 -28.24 -11.58 -2.84
N PHE A 108 -27.24 -10.73 -2.64
CA PHE A 108 -26.24 -10.88 -1.59
C PHE A 108 -26.76 -10.18 -0.32
N ASP A 109 -26.48 -10.76 0.85
CA ASP A 109 -26.68 -10.09 2.13
C ASP A 109 -25.63 -8.99 2.35
N ALA A 110 -24.41 -9.19 1.82
CA ALA A 110 -23.33 -8.22 1.81
C ALA A 110 -22.30 -8.57 0.73
N ILE A 111 -21.56 -7.57 0.26
CA ILE A 111 -20.47 -7.77 -0.69
C ILE A 111 -19.18 -7.11 -0.20
N GLN A 112 -18.07 -7.85 -0.24
CA GLN A 112 -16.76 -7.34 0.11
C GLN A 112 -15.97 -6.91 -1.12
N VAL A 113 -15.28 -5.78 -1.01
CA VAL A 113 -14.37 -5.23 -2.04
C VAL A 113 -13.02 -4.86 -1.44
N THR A 114 -12.01 -4.67 -2.28
CA THR A 114 -10.71 -4.08 -1.90
C THR A 114 -10.62 -2.61 -2.34
N ASN A 115 -9.83 -1.81 -1.61
CA ASN A 115 -9.60 -0.40 -1.91
C ASN A 115 -8.80 -0.16 -3.22
N TYR A 116 -7.82 -1.02 -3.54
CA TYR A 116 -6.89 -0.83 -4.67
C TYR A 116 -7.41 -1.32 -6.04
N GLN A 117 -8.52 -2.06 -6.07
CA GLN A 117 -9.17 -2.46 -7.33
C GLN A 117 -10.36 -1.57 -7.66
N PHE A 118 -10.73 -0.61 -6.80
CA PHE A 118 -11.81 0.33 -7.09
C PHE A 118 -13.17 -0.31 -7.43
N GLY A 119 -13.39 -1.60 -7.14
CA GLY A 119 -14.59 -2.35 -7.54
C GLY A 119 -15.88 -1.72 -7.02
N ALA A 120 -15.82 -1.05 -5.86
CA ALA A 120 -16.92 -0.28 -5.28
C ALA A 120 -17.49 0.80 -6.22
N LEU A 121 -16.68 1.34 -7.15
CA LEU A 121 -17.11 2.38 -8.09
C LEU A 121 -18.09 1.84 -9.14
N PHE A 122 -18.03 0.54 -9.42
CA PHE A 122 -18.74 -0.08 -10.54
C PHE A 122 -19.86 -1.03 -10.10
N LEU A 123 -19.96 -1.35 -8.80
CA LEU A 123 -21.00 -2.23 -8.27
C LEU A 123 -22.39 -1.59 -8.33
N ASP A 124 -23.32 -2.31 -8.94
CA ASP A 124 -24.74 -1.99 -8.99
C ASP A 124 -25.52 -3.07 -8.21
N VAL A 125 -25.39 -2.98 -6.88
CA VAL A 125 -26.03 -3.89 -5.93
C VAL A 125 -26.78 -3.11 -4.88
N ASP A 126 -27.84 -3.70 -4.35
CA ASP A 126 -28.60 -3.14 -3.24
C ASP A 126 -28.12 -3.68 -1.87
N ALA A 127 -27.15 -4.61 -1.84
CA ALA A 127 -26.48 -5.09 -0.64
C ALA A 127 -25.43 -4.10 -0.07
N PRO A 128 -25.17 -4.07 1.25
CA PRO A 128 -24.04 -3.37 1.87
C PRO A 128 -22.68 -3.71 1.23
N ILE A 129 -21.85 -2.68 1.00
CA ILE A 129 -20.49 -2.83 0.47
C ILE A 129 -19.50 -2.66 1.63
N VAL A 130 -18.83 -3.77 1.95
CA VAL A 130 -17.79 -3.86 2.98
C VAL A 130 -16.42 -3.72 2.32
N MET A 131 -15.69 -2.64 2.61
CA MET A 131 -14.37 -2.44 2.02
C MET A 131 -13.25 -2.94 2.94
N ARG A 132 -12.45 -3.86 2.41
CA ARG A 132 -11.16 -4.26 2.99
C ARG A 132 -10.06 -3.29 2.58
N MET A 133 -9.56 -2.53 3.54
CA MET A 133 -8.41 -1.63 3.39
C MET A 133 -7.13 -2.47 3.29
N SER A 134 -6.72 -2.78 2.07
CA SER A 134 -5.64 -3.72 1.77
C SER A 134 -4.30 -3.05 1.45
N SER A 135 -4.33 -1.73 1.34
CA SER A 135 -3.18 -0.86 1.10
C SER A 135 -3.49 0.52 1.69
N TYR A 136 -2.51 1.41 1.68
CA TYR A 136 -2.75 2.84 1.76
C TYR A 136 -1.80 3.52 0.79
N SER A 137 -2.33 3.90 -0.38
CA SER A 137 -1.51 4.30 -1.53
C SER A 137 -0.54 5.44 -1.20
N PRO A 138 -0.90 6.50 -0.44
CA PRO A 138 0.05 7.56 -0.11
C PRO A 138 1.30 7.06 0.62
N LEU A 139 1.20 6.09 1.54
CA LEU A 139 2.36 5.52 2.22
C LEU A 139 3.17 4.58 1.32
N TRP A 140 2.49 3.78 0.49
CA TRP A 140 3.18 2.92 -0.48
C TRP A 140 3.96 3.75 -1.48
N ARG A 141 3.31 4.78 -2.03
CA ARG A 141 3.93 5.73 -2.94
C ARG A 141 5.01 6.53 -2.25
N LYS A 142 4.87 6.98 -1.00
CA LYS A 142 5.97 7.62 -0.25
C LYS A 142 7.19 6.70 -0.12
N ALA A 143 6.96 5.41 0.18
CA ALA A 143 8.02 4.44 0.20
C ALA A 143 8.70 4.31 -1.17
N GLU A 144 7.96 4.52 -2.27
CA GLU A 144 8.42 4.53 -3.68
C GLU A 144 8.99 5.89 -4.19
N VAL A 145 8.54 7.04 -3.69
CA VAL A 145 8.99 8.41 -4.07
C VAL A 145 10.40 8.67 -3.56
N HIS A 146 10.74 8.19 -2.35
CA HIS A 146 12.13 8.21 -1.86
C HIS A 146 13.09 7.39 -2.77
N MET A 147 12.62 6.87 -3.91
CA MET A 147 13.29 5.90 -4.78
C MET A 147 13.42 6.32 -6.26
N ALA A 148 12.84 7.43 -6.72
CA ALA A 148 12.97 7.86 -8.11
C ALA A 148 14.18 8.80 -8.29
N ALA A 149 15.02 8.53 -9.30
CA ALA A 149 16.07 9.46 -9.73
C ALA A 149 15.51 10.69 -10.47
N ASP A 150 14.26 10.60 -10.92
CA ASP A 150 13.48 11.67 -11.52
C ASP A 150 12.61 12.31 -10.43
N GLU A 151 12.65 13.64 -10.35
CA GLU A 151 12.04 14.47 -9.31
C GLU A 151 10.51 14.62 -9.46
N SER A 152 9.90 13.94 -10.43
CA SER A 152 8.47 14.02 -10.71
C SER A 152 7.65 13.00 -9.90
N PHE A 153 6.63 13.45 -9.17
CA PHE A 153 5.56 12.57 -8.67
C PHE A 153 4.70 12.15 -9.87
N PRO A 154 4.68 10.87 -10.25
CA PRO A 154 3.92 10.41 -11.39
C PRO A 154 2.44 10.69 -11.17
N LEU A 155 1.79 11.38 -12.11
CA LEU A 155 0.37 11.73 -12.03
C LEU A 155 -0.52 10.50 -11.83
N GLU A 156 -0.09 9.35 -12.32
CA GLU A 156 -0.83 8.10 -12.16
C GLU A 156 -1.06 7.76 -10.70
N TRP A 157 -0.11 8.10 -9.81
CA TRP A 157 -0.24 7.88 -8.37
C TRP A 157 -1.30 8.79 -7.74
N TYR A 158 -1.41 10.02 -8.23
CA TYR A 158 -2.47 10.94 -7.83
C TYR A 158 -3.84 10.43 -8.30
N VAL A 159 -3.93 9.96 -9.53
CA VAL A 159 -5.17 9.40 -10.11
C VAL A 159 -5.60 8.14 -9.37
N GLU A 160 -4.68 7.22 -9.12
CA GLU A 160 -4.90 6.01 -8.32
C GLU A 160 -5.45 6.35 -6.94
N PHE A 161 -4.82 7.29 -6.25
CA PHE A 161 -5.27 7.76 -4.94
C PHE A 161 -6.68 8.38 -4.99
N MET A 162 -6.99 9.15 -6.02
CA MET A 162 -8.32 9.73 -6.22
C MET A 162 -9.38 8.66 -6.47
N LEU A 163 -9.06 7.63 -7.25
CA LEU A 163 -9.93 6.48 -7.49
C LEU A 163 -10.15 5.69 -6.20
N GLU A 164 -9.09 5.43 -5.43
CA GLU A 164 -9.16 4.78 -4.11
C GLU A 164 -10.08 5.55 -3.17
N ARG A 165 -9.91 6.88 -3.06
CA ARG A 165 -10.77 7.72 -2.21
C ARG A 165 -12.24 7.67 -2.65
N ASN A 166 -12.50 7.69 -3.95
CA ASN A 166 -13.86 7.60 -4.46
C ASN A 166 -14.47 6.21 -4.18
N ALA A 167 -13.67 5.14 -4.25
CA ALA A 167 -14.10 3.79 -3.91
C ALA A 167 -14.42 3.65 -2.42
N ILE A 168 -13.60 4.27 -1.55
CA ILE A 168 -13.86 4.38 -0.11
C ILE A 168 -15.20 5.11 0.14
N ALA A 169 -15.42 6.24 -0.53
CA ALA A 169 -16.67 7.00 -0.39
C ALA A 169 -17.91 6.24 -0.92
N ALA A 170 -17.72 5.29 -1.84
CA ALA A 170 -18.77 4.44 -2.39
C ALA A 170 -19.12 3.23 -1.50
N SER A 171 -18.36 2.99 -0.42
CA SER A 171 -18.55 1.85 0.49
C SER A 171 -19.23 2.25 1.80
N ASP A 172 -19.86 1.29 2.48
CA ASP A 172 -20.66 1.55 3.69
C ASP A 172 -19.84 1.43 4.97
N ILE A 173 -18.93 0.46 5.02
CA ILE A 173 -18.08 0.17 6.18
C ILE A 173 -16.68 -0.25 5.73
N TYR A 174 -15.71 -0.11 6.64
CA TYR A 174 -14.29 -0.34 6.37
C TYR A 174 -13.69 -1.26 7.43
N TYR A 175 -12.82 -2.18 6.99
CA TYR A 175 -11.95 -2.92 7.91
C TYR A 175 -10.55 -3.08 7.33
N ALA A 176 -9.54 -3.23 8.19
CA ALA A 176 -8.16 -3.47 7.81
C ALA A 176 -7.58 -4.67 8.60
N PRO A 177 -6.55 -5.34 8.07
CA PRO A 177 -5.93 -6.49 8.73
C PRO A 177 -4.95 -6.12 9.84
N SER A 178 -4.60 -4.85 9.98
CA SER A 178 -3.64 -4.38 10.99
C SER A 178 -4.08 -3.10 11.67
N ARG A 179 -3.67 -2.94 12.93
CA ARG A 179 -3.89 -1.71 13.70
C ARG A 179 -3.14 -0.55 13.05
N PHE A 180 -1.94 -0.81 12.53
CA PHE A 180 -1.19 0.17 11.76
C PHE A 180 -2.06 0.83 10.69
N LEU A 181 -2.71 0.04 9.83
CA LEU A 181 -3.58 0.63 8.80
C LEU A 181 -4.82 1.28 9.37
N CYS A 182 -5.47 0.68 10.38
CA CYS A 182 -6.61 1.31 11.06
C CYS A 182 -6.25 2.71 11.56
N ASP A 183 -5.08 2.85 12.18
CA ASP A 183 -4.59 4.10 12.75
C ASP A 183 -4.23 5.10 11.66
N ARG A 184 -3.60 4.67 10.55
CA ARG A 184 -3.32 5.57 9.41
C ARG A 184 -4.59 6.11 8.76
N TYR A 185 -5.60 5.25 8.58
CA TYR A 185 -6.87 5.69 8.01
C TYR A 185 -7.67 6.59 8.95
N ARG A 186 -7.61 6.34 10.26
CA ARG A 186 -8.19 7.24 11.27
C ARG A 186 -7.47 8.59 11.29
N GLU A 187 -6.14 8.57 11.32
CA GLU A 187 -5.30 9.76 11.39
C GLU A 187 -5.46 10.67 10.15
N TYR A 188 -5.43 10.08 8.94
CA TYR A 188 -5.40 10.88 7.71
C TYR A 188 -6.77 11.14 7.09
N LEU A 189 -7.74 10.23 7.28
CA LEU A 189 -9.06 10.34 6.65
C LEU A 189 -10.22 10.43 7.65
N ASP A 190 -9.96 10.38 8.97
CA ASP A 190 -10.98 10.34 10.02
C ASP A 190 -12.01 9.22 9.79
N LEU A 191 -11.53 8.08 9.27
CA LEU A 191 -12.37 6.92 9.01
C LEU A 191 -12.35 5.96 10.19
N ASP A 192 -13.53 5.50 10.59
CA ASP A 192 -13.67 4.38 11.51
C ASP A 192 -13.43 3.06 10.75
N VAL A 193 -12.19 2.56 10.84
CA VAL A 193 -11.77 1.30 10.23
C VAL A 193 -11.69 0.22 11.31
N ARG A 194 -12.45 -0.86 11.14
CA ARG A 194 -12.45 -2.03 12.04
C ARG A 194 -11.19 -2.87 11.84
N LEU A 195 -10.69 -3.48 12.91
CA LEU A 195 -9.59 -4.45 12.81
C LEU A 195 -10.17 -5.85 12.60
N ILE A 196 -9.87 -6.47 11.45
CA ILE A 196 -10.17 -7.90 11.20
C ILE A 196 -8.91 -8.53 10.62
N ARG A 197 -8.22 -9.33 11.44
CA ARG A 197 -6.97 -9.96 11.07
C ARG A 197 -7.19 -11.16 10.15
N PRO A 198 -6.24 -11.44 9.23
CA PRO A 198 -6.32 -12.64 8.39
C PRO A 198 -6.06 -13.89 9.23
N PRO A 199 -6.56 -15.06 8.79
CA PRO A 199 -6.22 -16.34 9.42
C PRO A 199 -4.76 -16.71 9.16
N ALA A 200 -4.06 -17.19 10.19
CA ALA A 200 -2.77 -17.85 10.05
C ALA A 200 -2.98 -19.25 9.44
N CYS A 201 -2.44 -19.46 8.24
CA CYS A 201 -2.50 -20.74 7.54
C CYS A 201 -1.22 -20.94 6.72
N LEU A 202 -0.76 -22.19 6.63
CA LEU A 202 0.22 -22.62 5.63
C LEU A 202 -0.56 -23.24 4.47
N ASP A 203 -0.37 -22.71 3.27
CA ASP A 203 -1.19 -23.09 2.11
C ASP A 203 -0.81 -24.48 1.54
N VAL A 204 0.27 -25.09 2.02
CA VAL A 204 0.83 -26.36 1.55
C VAL A 204 1.22 -27.25 2.72
N HIS A 205 0.72 -28.47 2.74
CA HIS A 205 1.03 -29.43 3.80
C HIS A 205 2.47 -29.97 3.69
N SER A 206 3.01 -30.40 4.83
CA SER A 206 4.44 -30.74 4.96
C SER A 206 4.90 -32.00 4.20
N ASP A 207 3.94 -32.83 3.80
CA ASP A 207 4.08 -34.00 2.94
C ASP A 207 4.19 -33.64 1.45
N GLU A 208 3.67 -32.49 1.05
CA GLU A 208 3.78 -31.95 -0.31
C GLU A 208 5.08 -31.16 -0.55
N TRP A 209 5.89 -30.97 0.51
CA TRP A 209 7.12 -30.19 0.43
C TRP A 209 8.16 -30.82 -0.49
N ASP A 210 8.69 -30.03 -1.42
CA ASP A 210 9.79 -30.40 -2.30
C ASP A 210 11.13 -30.28 -1.55
N ARG A 211 11.36 -31.25 -0.66
CA ARG A 211 12.58 -31.33 0.17
C ARG A 211 13.83 -31.62 -0.64
N GLU A 212 13.69 -32.26 -1.81
CA GLU A 212 14.81 -32.53 -2.70
C GLU A 212 15.33 -31.24 -3.31
N TRP A 213 14.46 -30.41 -3.88
CA TRP A 213 14.84 -29.08 -4.36
C TRP A 213 15.52 -28.27 -3.26
N CYS A 214 14.94 -28.25 -2.05
CA CYS A 214 15.52 -27.54 -0.92
C CYS A 214 16.94 -28.04 -0.58
N ARG A 215 17.16 -29.36 -0.51
CA ARG A 215 18.50 -29.94 -0.27
C ARG A 215 19.49 -29.56 -1.37
N THR A 216 19.05 -29.58 -2.63
CA THR A 216 19.91 -29.25 -3.77
C THR A 216 20.35 -27.79 -3.74
N VAL A 217 19.44 -26.84 -3.52
CA VAL A 217 19.79 -25.41 -3.54
C VAL A 217 20.52 -24.94 -2.28
N THR A 218 20.46 -25.70 -1.18
CA THR A 218 21.13 -25.39 0.09
C THR A 218 22.44 -26.17 0.29
N ALA A 219 22.79 -27.08 -0.63
CA ALA A 219 24.04 -27.85 -0.58
C ALA A 219 25.25 -26.92 -0.67
N GLY A 220 26.09 -26.89 0.38
CA GLY A 220 27.22 -25.96 0.47
C GLY A 220 26.82 -24.49 0.68
N ALA A 221 25.53 -24.22 0.90
CA ALA A 221 24.96 -22.89 1.12
C ALA A 221 24.23 -22.80 2.47
N SER A 222 24.73 -23.53 3.47
CA SER A 222 24.19 -23.60 4.82
C SER A 222 25.31 -23.40 5.85
N PRO A 223 25.06 -22.69 6.97
CA PRO A 223 23.77 -22.11 7.39
C PRO A 223 23.42 -20.81 6.66
N TYR A 224 22.13 -20.41 6.69
CA TYR A 224 21.66 -19.22 5.95
C TYR A 224 20.54 -18.44 6.64
N LEU A 225 20.42 -17.17 6.26
CA LEU A 225 19.21 -16.35 6.44
C LEU A 225 18.42 -16.29 5.13
N ALA A 226 17.10 -16.17 5.23
CA ALA A 226 16.22 -16.08 4.06
C ALA A 226 15.65 -14.67 3.91
N PHE A 227 15.56 -14.18 2.67
CA PHE A 227 14.76 -13.04 2.26
C PHE A 227 13.75 -13.54 1.25
N VAL A 228 12.46 -13.49 1.59
CA VAL A 228 11.38 -13.99 0.74
C VAL A 228 10.39 -12.86 0.49
N ASN A 229 10.57 -12.14 -0.62
CA ASN A 229 9.69 -11.06 -1.03
C ASN A 229 10.03 -10.61 -2.46
N ALA A 230 9.17 -9.81 -3.08
CA ALA A 230 9.56 -9.06 -4.26
C ALA A 230 10.85 -8.26 -3.95
N ILE A 231 11.86 -8.40 -4.79
CA ILE A 231 13.19 -7.84 -4.54
C ILE A 231 13.22 -6.40 -5.03
N ASN A 232 12.58 -5.53 -4.25
CA ASN A 232 12.54 -4.10 -4.53
C ASN A 232 12.87 -3.24 -3.30
N ARG A 233 12.99 -1.93 -3.52
CA ARG A 233 13.30 -0.99 -2.45
C ARG A 233 12.20 -0.87 -1.40
N ARG A 234 10.90 -0.90 -1.78
CA ARG A 234 9.77 -0.91 -0.83
C ARG A 234 9.87 -2.08 0.16
N LYS A 235 10.29 -3.25 -0.33
CA LYS A 235 10.53 -4.45 0.49
C LYS A 235 11.89 -4.46 1.19
N GLY A 236 12.62 -3.34 1.15
CA GLY A 236 13.88 -3.15 1.85
C GLY A 236 15.09 -3.83 1.21
N GLY A 237 15.02 -4.19 -0.09
CA GLY A 237 16.16 -4.81 -0.78
C GLY A 237 17.44 -3.96 -0.71
N HIS A 238 17.31 -2.64 -0.89
CA HIS A 238 18.41 -1.68 -0.72
C HIS A 238 18.96 -1.59 0.72
N ILE A 239 18.11 -1.77 1.74
CA ILE A 239 18.52 -1.75 3.15
C ILE A 239 19.32 -3.01 3.46
N LEU A 240 18.83 -4.17 3.00
CA LEU A 240 19.56 -5.42 3.11
C LEU A 240 20.90 -5.33 2.37
N ALA A 241 20.92 -4.81 1.15
CA ALA A 241 22.14 -4.62 0.37
C ALA A 241 23.20 -3.81 1.13
N ALA A 242 22.80 -2.68 1.72
CA ALA A 242 23.69 -1.84 2.53
C ALA A 242 24.14 -2.52 3.85
N ALA A 243 23.38 -3.49 4.37
CA ALA A 243 23.73 -4.26 5.56
C ALA A 243 24.71 -5.42 5.27
N LEU A 244 24.74 -5.93 4.03
CA LEU A 244 25.51 -7.13 3.66
C LEU A 244 27.02 -7.05 3.95
N PRO A 245 27.75 -5.96 3.64
CA PRO A 245 29.19 -5.91 3.89
C PRO A 245 29.55 -6.16 5.35
N ARG A 246 28.93 -5.40 6.26
CA ARG A 246 29.13 -5.53 7.71
C ARG A 246 28.68 -6.89 8.23
N PHE A 247 27.59 -7.44 7.69
CA PHE A 247 27.11 -8.76 8.05
C PHE A 247 28.15 -9.84 7.69
N PHE A 248 28.67 -9.84 6.46
CA PHE A 248 29.63 -10.85 6.01
C PHE A 248 30.98 -10.77 6.71
N ASP A 249 31.44 -9.56 7.06
CA ASP A 249 32.66 -9.37 7.86
C ASP A 249 32.57 -10.06 9.24
N ARG A 250 31.36 -10.12 9.81
CA ARG A 250 31.10 -10.68 11.14
C ARG A 250 30.57 -12.11 11.11
N CYS A 251 30.03 -12.57 9.98
CA CYS A 251 29.41 -13.87 9.80
C CYS A 251 29.95 -14.57 8.54
N PRO A 252 31.24 -14.94 8.49
CA PRO A 252 31.90 -15.38 7.26
C PRO A 252 31.50 -16.78 6.77
N ASN A 253 30.63 -17.50 7.48
CA ASN A 253 30.17 -18.84 7.08
C ASN A 253 28.65 -18.90 6.82
N VAL A 254 27.98 -17.74 6.77
CA VAL A 254 26.52 -17.67 6.59
C VAL A 254 26.19 -17.20 5.19
N HIS A 255 25.16 -17.80 4.60
CA HIS A 255 24.65 -17.46 3.28
C HIS A 255 23.34 -16.68 3.37
N ILE A 256 22.96 -16.02 2.28
CA ILE A 256 21.67 -15.33 2.11
C ILE A 256 20.94 -15.96 0.94
N HIS A 257 19.71 -16.45 1.16
CA HIS A 257 18.84 -16.95 0.10
C HIS A 257 17.77 -15.90 -0.23
N LEU A 258 17.77 -15.42 -1.47
CA LEU A 258 16.82 -14.45 -2.01
C LEU A 258 15.77 -15.17 -2.86
N ILE A 259 14.50 -15.02 -2.50
CA ILE A 259 13.36 -15.60 -3.22
C ILE A 259 12.32 -14.51 -3.51
N GLY A 260 11.86 -14.44 -4.75
CA GLY A 260 10.82 -13.52 -5.20
C GLY A 260 11.17 -12.85 -6.53
N GLN A 261 10.24 -12.03 -7.02
CA GLN A 261 10.39 -11.37 -8.32
C GLN A 261 11.59 -10.39 -8.33
N PRO A 262 12.46 -10.42 -9.36
CA PRO A 262 13.64 -9.57 -9.45
C PRO A 262 13.23 -8.20 -9.98
N LEU A 263 13.10 -7.23 -9.09
CA LEU A 263 12.79 -5.84 -9.46
C LEU A 263 14.05 -4.99 -9.30
N ASP A 264 13.91 -3.76 -8.80
CA ASP A 264 14.96 -2.73 -8.83
C ASP A 264 16.14 -2.95 -7.85
N CYS A 265 16.12 -4.00 -7.01
CA CYS A 265 17.14 -4.23 -5.99
C CYS A 265 18.00 -5.47 -6.17
N LEU A 266 17.71 -6.35 -7.14
CA LEU A 266 18.46 -7.61 -7.25
C LEU A 266 19.95 -7.34 -7.52
N GLU A 267 20.28 -6.58 -8.57
CA GLU A 267 21.68 -6.25 -8.89
C GLU A 267 22.39 -5.49 -7.76
N LEU A 268 21.66 -4.62 -7.05
CA LEU A 268 22.20 -3.89 -5.89
C LEU A 268 22.58 -4.85 -4.75
N LEU A 269 21.73 -5.83 -4.43
CA LEU A 269 22.01 -6.86 -3.42
C LEU A 269 23.20 -7.72 -3.83
N LEU A 270 23.22 -8.18 -5.08
CA LEU A 270 24.30 -9.02 -5.60
C LEU A 270 25.63 -8.28 -5.62
N GLY A 271 25.64 -7.01 -6.06
CA GLY A 271 26.84 -6.16 -6.10
C GLY A 271 27.37 -5.80 -4.70
N SER A 272 26.48 -5.53 -3.74
CA SER A 272 26.88 -5.14 -2.38
C SER A 272 27.52 -6.26 -1.58
N ALA A 273 27.33 -7.52 -2.00
CA ALA A 273 28.05 -8.66 -1.41
C ALA A 273 29.56 -8.65 -1.71
N GLY A 274 30.00 -7.93 -2.76
CA GLY A 274 31.41 -7.79 -3.12
C GLY A 274 32.11 -9.15 -3.27
N GLN A 275 33.21 -9.35 -2.53
CA GLN A 275 33.96 -10.61 -2.52
C GLN A 275 33.17 -11.81 -1.99
N HIS A 276 32.02 -11.59 -1.34
CA HIS A 276 31.13 -12.62 -0.78
C HIS A 276 29.94 -12.94 -1.69
N ARG A 277 30.02 -12.58 -2.98
CA ARG A 277 28.96 -12.80 -3.97
C ARG A 277 28.51 -14.27 -4.06
N ASP A 278 29.41 -15.21 -3.85
CA ASP A 278 29.19 -16.66 -3.79
C ASP A 278 28.28 -17.08 -2.62
N ARG A 279 28.03 -16.18 -1.67
CA ARG A 279 27.16 -16.42 -0.49
C ARG A 279 25.76 -15.84 -0.63
N VAL A 280 25.44 -15.20 -1.75
CA VAL A 280 24.11 -14.65 -2.03
C VAL A 280 23.46 -15.43 -3.17
N HIS A 281 22.43 -16.21 -2.85
CA HIS A 281 21.78 -17.15 -3.75
C HIS A 281 20.39 -16.66 -4.13
N TYR A 282 20.17 -16.39 -5.41
CA TYR A 282 18.87 -15.96 -5.93
C TYR A 282 18.17 -17.11 -6.64
N HIS A 283 16.91 -17.38 -6.25
CA HIS A 283 16.14 -18.53 -6.72
C HIS A 283 14.95 -18.18 -7.62
N GLY A 284 14.71 -16.90 -7.87
CA GLY A 284 13.52 -16.46 -8.61
C GLY A 284 12.23 -16.52 -7.81
N THR A 285 11.11 -16.45 -8.54
CA THR A 285 9.78 -16.74 -8.00
C THR A 285 9.63 -18.25 -7.89
N VAL A 286 9.37 -18.74 -6.69
CA VAL A 286 9.34 -20.17 -6.35
C VAL A 286 8.01 -20.50 -5.68
N ALA A 287 7.41 -21.64 -6.04
CA ALA A 287 6.15 -22.10 -5.45
C ALA A 287 6.28 -22.40 -3.95
N HIS A 288 5.19 -22.19 -3.19
CA HIS A 288 5.14 -22.41 -1.73
C HIS A 288 5.69 -23.77 -1.27
N LYS A 289 5.38 -24.86 -2.00
CA LYS A 289 5.89 -26.22 -1.71
C LYS A 289 7.43 -26.34 -1.66
N ARG A 290 8.14 -25.40 -2.28
CA ARG A 290 9.61 -25.28 -2.27
C ARG A 290 10.09 -24.22 -1.28
N VAL A 291 9.35 -23.11 -1.12
CA VAL A 291 9.69 -22.03 -0.18
C VAL A 291 9.60 -22.48 1.27
N TYR A 292 8.55 -23.22 1.65
CA TYR A 292 8.34 -23.65 3.04
C TYR A 292 9.46 -24.55 3.60
N PRO A 293 9.94 -25.61 2.93
CA PRO A 293 11.06 -26.39 3.46
C PRO A 293 12.37 -25.58 3.58
N LEU A 294 12.58 -24.60 2.70
CA LEU A 294 13.73 -23.68 2.77
C LEU A 294 13.58 -22.71 3.95
N LEU A 295 12.42 -22.08 4.13
CA LEU A 295 12.16 -21.24 5.30
C LEU A 295 12.32 -22.03 6.60
N ALA A 296 11.68 -23.20 6.70
CA ALA A 296 11.73 -24.06 7.89
C ALA A 296 13.16 -24.50 8.29
N SER A 297 14.11 -24.45 7.35
CA SER A 297 15.51 -24.80 7.58
C SER A 297 16.42 -23.58 7.76
N ALA A 298 15.90 -22.35 7.61
CA ALA A 298 16.65 -21.12 7.76
C ALA A 298 16.98 -20.80 9.22
N MET A 299 18.06 -20.05 9.46
CA MET A 299 18.33 -19.45 10.77
C MET A 299 17.36 -18.31 11.09
N GLY A 300 16.68 -17.75 10.09
CA GLY A 300 15.75 -16.66 10.28
C GLY A 300 15.31 -16.02 8.98
N LEU A 301 14.17 -15.35 9.03
CA LEU A 301 13.68 -14.50 7.97
C LEU A 301 14.18 -13.06 8.18
N VAL A 302 14.73 -12.45 7.14
CA VAL A 302 15.11 -11.03 7.10
C VAL A 302 14.05 -10.28 6.28
N PHE A 303 13.26 -9.45 6.96
CA PHE A 303 12.12 -8.73 6.38
C PHE A 303 12.19 -7.21 6.65
N PRO A 304 13.12 -6.48 6.01
CA PRO A 304 13.32 -5.04 6.22
C PRO A 304 12.33 -4.18 5.42
N SER A 305 11.11 -4.66 5.19
CA SER A 305 10.10 -3.95 4.40
C SER A 305 9.76 -2.60 5.03
N LEU A 306 9.71 -1.56 4.21
CA LEU A 306 9.37 -0.20 4.66
C LEU A 306 7.88 -0.07 4.99
N ILE A 307 7.03 -0.77 4.25
CA ILE A 307 5.58 -0.74 4.42
C ILE A 307 4.95 -2.00 3.84
N ASP A 308 4.09 -2.61 4.64
CA ASP A 308 3.25 -3.74 4.24
C ASP A 308 1.86 -3.64 4.86
N ASN A 309 0.96 -4.51 4.40
CA ASN A 309 -0.40 -4.60 4.91
C ASN A 309 -0.47 -5.46 6.18
N LEU A 310 -0.17 -6.76 6.04
CA LEU A 310 0.21 -7.68 7.10
C LEU A 310 0.81 -8.89 6.36
N PRO A 311 2.14 -9.02 6.28
CA PRO A 311 2.75 -9.86 5.25
C PRO A 311 2.63 -11.35 5.55
N ASN A 312 2.03 -12.10 4.61
CA ASN A 312 1.92 -13.55 4.67
C ASN A 312 3.27 -14.24 4.92
N THR A 313 4.35 -13.77 4.31
CA THR A 313 5.68 -14.35 4.49
C THR A 313 6.15 -14.35 5.95
N VAL A 314 5.88 -13.29 6.70
CA VAL A 314 6.26 -13.22 8.12
C VAL A 314 5.38 -14.18 8.93
N ILE A 315 4.08 -14.23 8.63
CA ILE A 315 3.14 -15.19 9.25
C ILE A 315 3.61 -16.62 9.00
N GLU A 316 3.90 -16.97 7.75
CA GLU A 316 4.36 -18.30 7.32
C GLU A 316 5.69 -18.68 7.97
N ALA A 317 6.68 -17.77 8.00
CA ALA A 317 7.95 -18.02 8.68
C ALA A 317 7.72 -18.32 10.17
N MET A 318 6.90 -17.53 10.84
CA MET A 318 6.61 -17.75 12.27
C MET A 318 5.84 -19.06 12.50
N MET A 319 4.86 -19.39 11.65
CA MET A 319 4.15 -20.68 11.71
C MET A 319 5.07 -21.89 11.50
N LEU A 320 6.14 -21.71 10.71
CA LEU A 320 7.19 -22.71 10.51
C LEU A 320 8.22 -22.75 11.65
N GLY A 321 8.06 -21.95 12.70
CA GLY A 321 8.99 -21.86 13.83
C GLY A 321 10.29 -21.12 13.49
N VAL A 322 10.24 -20.20 12.53
CA VAL A 322 11.41 -19.44 12.06
C VAL A 322 11.34 -18.03 12.63
N PRO A 323 12.33 -17.59 13.43
CA PRO A 323 12.35 -16.22 13.93
C PRO A 323 12.55 -15.22 12.79
N ALA A 324 11.93 -14.04 12.91
CA ALA A 324 12.00 -13.00 11.88
C ALA A 324 12.61 -11.70 12.42
N ILE A 325 13.38 -11.02 11.57
CA ILE A 325 13.87 -9.65 11.78
C ILE A 325 13.01 -8.72 10.94
N VAL A 326 12.26 -7.82 11.58
CA VAL A 326 11.23 -7.00 10.93
C VAL A 326 11.45 -5.52 11.27
N ALA A 327 11.21 -4.63 10.31
CA ALA A 327 11.25 -3.19 10.57
C ALA A 327 10.07 -2.71 11.44
N ARG A 328 10.26 -1.66 12.24
CA ARG A 328 9.18 -1.01 13.00
C ARG A 328 8.32 -0.11 12.11
N ASN A 329 7.07 0.13 12.53
CA ASN A 329 6.13 1.04 11.89
C ASN A 329 5.84 0.69 10.41
N CYS A 330 5.82 -0.60 10.07
CA CYS A 330 5.55 -1.08 8.71
C CYS A 330 4.39 -2.08 8.66
N SER A 331 3.61 -2.17 9.73
CA SER A 331 2.53 -3.12 9.99
C SER A 331 2.97 -4.56 10.23
N ALA A 332 4.07 -5.01 9.66
CA ALA A 332 4.64 -6.33 9.91
C ALA A 332 5.15 -6.47 11.35
N ASP A 333 5.46 -5.35 12.01
CA ASP A 333 5.91 -5.30 13.40
C ASP A 333 4.86 -5.78 14.40
N GLU A 334 3.57 -5.75 14.06
CA GLU A 334 2.51 -6.34 14.88
C GLU A 334 2.63 -7.87 15.02
N LEU A 335 3.33 -8.52 14.09
CA LEU A 335 3.53 -9.97 14.09
C LEU A 335 4.67 -10.38 15.03
N ILE A 336 5.51 -9.44 15.49
CA ILE A 336 6.72 -9.76 16.26
C ILE A 336 6.60 -9.30 17.70
N ALA A 337 6.63 -10.26 18.63
CA ALA A 337 6.94 -9.97 20.03
C ALA A 337 8.46 -9.77 20.18
N ASP A 338 8.91 -8.51 20.11
CA ASP A 338 10.34 -8.14 20.08
C ASP A 338 11.18 -8.81 21.17
N GLY A 339 12.29 -9.42 20.76
CA GLY A 339 13.22 -10.17 21.61
C GLY A 339 12.72 -11.55 22.06
N ARG A 340 11.45 -11.89 21.85
CA ARG A 340 10.85 -13.19 22.19
C ARG A 340 10.49 -14.03 20.97
N ALA A 341 9.96 -13.41 19.92
CA ALA A 341 9.46 -14.06 18.71
C ALA A 341 10.19 -13.60 17.44
N GLY A 342 11.36 -12.97 17.61
CA GLY A 342 12.09 -12.28 16.55
C GLY A 342 12.66 -10.95 17.04
N PHE A 343 13.07 -10.09 16.11
CA PHE A 343 13.63 -8.78 16.41
C PHE A 343 12.95 -7.67 15.61
N LEU A 344 12.66 -6.56 16.29
CA LEU A 344 12.20 -5.33 15.66
C LEU A 344 13.35 -4.32 15.53
N VAL A 345 13.64 -3.91 14.29
CA VAL A 345 14.67 -2.91 13.97
C VAL A 345 14.06 -1.57 13.56
N PRO A 346 14.73 -0.43 13.79
CA PRO A 346 14.34 0.83 13.18
C PRO A 346 14.20 0.71 11.66
N SER A 347 13.13 1.26 11.10
CA SER A 347 12.92 1.27 9.64
C SER A 347 14.01 2.07 8.94
N ALA A 348 14.35 1.69 7.71
CA ALA A 348 15.39 2.33 6.89
C ALA A 348 16.79 2.42 7.57
N SER A 349 17.14 1.48 8.45
CA SER A 349 18.45 1.45 9.12
C SER A 349 19.25 0.18 8.76
N PRO A 350 20.18 0.26 7.78
CA PRO A 350 21.05 -0.86 7.43
C PRO A 350 21.92 -1.34 8.60
N ASP A 351 22.41 -0.44 9.43
CA ASP A 351 23.24 -0.78 10.58
C ASP A 351 22.49 -1.60 11.63
N ALA A 352 21.27 -1.15 11.99
CA ALA A 352 20.46 -1.88 12.95
C ALA A 352 19.99 -3.24 12.38
N LEU A 353 19.74 -3.31 11.06
CA LEU A 353 19.45 -4.56 10.38
C LEU A 353 20.64 -5.53 10.47
N ALA A 354 21.85 -5.07 10.15
CA ALA A 354 23.07 -5.86 10.26
C ALA A 354 23.28 -6.36 11.69
N ASP A 355 23.10 -5.51 12.70
CA ASP A 355 23.25 -5.89 14.10
C ASP A 355 22.26 -6.98 14.53
N ALA A 356 21.00 -6.86 14.11
CA ALA A 356 19.99 -7.89 14.37
C ALA A 356 20.31 -9.22 13.66
N MET A 357 20.78 -9.17 12.41
CA MET A 357 21.21 -10.35 11.64
C MET A 357 22.40 -11.05 12.33
N ILE A 358 23.43 -10.29 12.71
CA ILE A 358 24.61 -10.78 13.41
C ILE A 358 24.21 -11.40 14.77
N ARG A 359 23.31 -10.75 15.50
CA ARG A 359 22.80 -11.25 16.79
C ARG A 359 22.05 -12.57 16.63
N LEU A 360 21.18 -12.68 15.62
CA LEU A 360 20.41 -13.89 15.36
C LEU A 360 21.30 -15.07 14.92
N VAL A 361 22.33 -14.78 14.13
CA VAL A 361 23.30 -15.79 13.67
C VAL A 361 24.13 -16.35 14.83
N HIS A 362 24.66 -15.48 15.69
CA HIS A 362 25.49 -15.88 16.83
C HIS A 362 24.70 -16.43 18.01
N MET A 363 23.37 -16.38 17.95
CA MET A 363 22.52 -16.98 18.96
C MET A 363 22.68 -18.51 18.97
N PRO A 364 22.78 -19.15 20.15
CA PRO A 364 22.79 -20.61 20.24
C PRO A 364 21.57 -21.21 19.54
N THR A 365 21.77 -22.32 18.83
CA THR A 365 20.70 -22.99 18.06
C THR A 365 19.45 -23.24 18.90
N GLU A 366 19.62 -23.65 20.16
CA GLU A 366 18.50 -23.91 21.07
C GLU A 366 17.71 -22.64 21.41
N THR A 367 18.41 -21.54 21.72
CA THR A 367 17.76 -20.25 21.97
C THR A 367 17.02 -19.75 20.74
N ARG A 368 17.58 -19.96 19.54
CA ARG A 368 16.92 -19.60 18.29
C ARG A 368 15.67 -20.45 18.03
N ARG A 369 15.71 -21.75 18.32
CA ARG A 369 14.55 -22.65 18.21
C ARG A 369 13.43 -22.24 19.17
N MET A 370 13.77 -22.00 20.43
CA MET A 370 12.84 -21.49 21.43
C MET A 370 12.18 -20.17 20.97
N MET A 371 12.96 -19.25 20.40
CA MET A 371 12.44 -18.00 19.83
C MET A 371 11.46 -18.26 18.67
N GLY A 372 11.77 -19.23 17.81
CA GLY A 372 10.90 -19.69 16.73
C GLY A 372 9.57 -20.27 17.24
N GLU A 373 9.62 -21.16 18.24
CA GLU A 373 8.44 -21.75 18.89
C GLU A 373 7.57 -20.68 19.56
N GLN A 374 8.19 -19.73 20.27
CA GLN A 374 7.48 -18.59 20.85
C GLN A 374 6.82 -17.71 19.79
N GLY A 375 7.45 -17.56 18.62
CA GLY A 375 6.88 -16.87 17.48
C GLY A 375 5.68 -17.60 16.88
N LYS A 376 5.80 -18.92 16.68
CA LYS A 376 4.69 -19.76 16.22
C LYS A 376 3.47 -19.62 17.13
N ASP A 377 3.67 -19.86 18.43
CA ASP A 377 2.64 -19.73 19.45
C ASP A 377 2.00 -18.33 19.48
N PHE A 378 2.82 -17.29 19.29
CA PHE A 378 2.33 -15.91 19.26
C PHE A 378 1.44 -15.67 18.05
N VAL A 379 1.88 -16.05 16.85
CA VAL A 379 1.12 -15.78 15.61
C VAL A 379 -0.15 -16.62 15.51
N GLU A 380 -0.11 -17.89 15.93
CA GLU A 380 -1.28 -18.78 15.94
C GLU A 380 -2.40 -18.25 16.87
N ARG A 381 -2.03 -17.69 18.03
CA ARG A 381 -3.01 -17.04 18.92
C ARG A 381 -3.47 -15.68 18.39
N LEU A 382 -2.58 -14.91 17.76
CA LEU A 382 -2.89 -13.57 17.26
C LEU A 382 -3.83 -13.60 16.05
N LEU A 383 -3.69 -14.63 15.21
CA LEU A 383 -4.32 -14.80 13.91
C LEU A 383 -5.13 -16.10 13.84
N GLU A 384 -5.76 -16.47 14.97
CA GLU A 384 -6.54 -17.69 15.08
C GLU A 384 -7.64 -17.72 13.99
N PRO A 385 -7.71 -18.78 13.15
CA PRO A 385 -8.58 -18.77 11.99
C PRO A 385 -10.08 -18.61 12.29
N GLU A 386 -10.59 -19.25 13.35
CA GLU A 386 -12.00 -19.14 13.71
C GLU A 386 -12.33 -17.72 14.20
N ALA A 387 -11.44 -17.06 14.93
CA ALA A 387 -11.58 -15.67 15.36
C ALA A 387 -11.63 -14.68 14.17
N ALA A 388 -10.86 -14.95 13.11
CA ALA A 388 -10.92 -14.15 11.87
C ALA A 388 -12.29 -14.29 11.19
N ALA A 389 -12.79 -15.52 11.09
CA ALA A 389 -14.11 -15.79 10.52
C ALA A 389 -15.24 -15.23 11.39
N ASP A 390 -15.15 -15.33 12.73
CA ASP A 390 -16.11 -14.77 13.68
C ASP A 390 -16.22 -13.25 13.54
N SER A 391 -15.07 -12.58 13.43
CA SER A 391 -15.00 -11.13 13.29
C SER A 391 -15.62 -10.67 11.98
N LEU A 392 -15.38 -11.38 10.87
CA LEU A 392 -15.96 -11.03 9.58
C LEU A 392 -17.46 -11.37 9.51
N GLU A 393 -17.88 -12.51 10.05
CA GLU A 393 -19.29 -12.89 10.13
C GLU A 393 -20.08 -11.86 10.97
N ALA A 394 -19.54 -11.43 12.11
CA ALA A 394 -20.13 -10.40 12.95
C ALA A 394 -20.27 -9.07 12.19
N LEU A 395 -19.24 -8.67 11.45
CA LEU A 395 -19.29 -7.46 10.61
C LEU A 395 -20.38 -7.56 9.54
N PHE A 396 -20.50 -8.71 8.86
CA PHE A 396 -21.56 -8.91 7.86
C PHE A 396 -22.96 -8.91 8.47
N ALA A 397 -23.13 -9.55 9.63
CA ALA A 397 -24.39 -9.56 10.35
C ALA A 397 -24.80 -8.15 10.82
N GLU A 398 -23.84 -7.34 11.27
CA GLU A 398 -24.05 -5.94 11.65
C GLU A 398 -24.54 -5.11 10.46
N VAL A 399 -23.81 -5.13 9.32
CA VAL A 399 -24.15 -4.28 8.17
C VAL A 399 -25.46 -4.67 7.49
N ARG A 400 -25.87 -5.94 7.58
CA ARG A 400 -27.17 -6.40 7.09
C ARG A 400 -28.33 -5.65 7.76
N GLY A 401 -28.15 -5.19 9.00
CA GLY A 401 -29.15 -4.43 9.76
C GLY A 401 -29.04 -2.91 9.64
N MET A 402 -28.04 -2.37 8.94
CA MET A 402 -27.77 -0.94 8.90
C MET A 402 -28.60 -0.19 7.84
N PRO A 403 -29.00 1.08 8.11
CA PRO A 403 -29.56 1.95 7.07
C PRO A 403 -28.52 2.16 5.98
N ARG A 404 -28.90 1.88 4.73
CA ARG A 404 -28.00 2.01 3.57
C ARG A 404 -27.55 3.47 3.43
N ARG A 405 -26.25 3.72 3.23
CA ARG A 405 -25.79 5.07 2.86
C ARG A 405 -26.40 5.43 1.52
N ARG A 406 -26.73 6.71 1.33
CA ARG A 406 -27.15 7.23 0.02
C ARG A 406 -25.95 7.13 -0.93
N ARG A 407 -25.91 6.08 -1.74
CA ARG A 407 -24.86 5.89 -2.74
C ARG A 407 -25.01 6.89 -3.86
N LEU A 408 -23.87 7.26 -4.44
CA LEU A 408 -23.84 7.94 -5.72
C LEU A 408 -24.48 7.05 -6.78
N SER A 409 -25.29 7.62 -7.67
CA SER A 409 -25.83 6.89 -8.81
C SER A 409 -24.69 6.33 -9.68
N PRO A 410 -24.93 5.26 -10.46
CA PRO A 410 -23.96 4.77 -11.44
C PRO A 410 -23.39 5.90 -12.31
N GLU A 411 -24.23 6.84 -12.76
CA GLU A 411 -23.79 8.02 -13.52
C GLU A 411 -22.86 8.95 -12.72
N GLN A 412 -23.17 9.21 -11.45
CA GLN A 412 -22.35 10.04 -10.58
C GLN A 412 -20.98 9.39 -10.31
N ARG A 413 -20.94 8.06 -10.11
CA ARG A 413 -19.68 7.32 -9.95
C ARG A 413 -18.87 7.30 -11.25
N LEU A 414 -19.53 7.12 -12.40
CA LEU A 414 -18.88 7.18 -13.70
C LEU A 414 -18.31 8.58 -13.99
N ARG A 415 -19.00 9.65 -13.57
CA ARG A 415 -18.45 11.02 -13.65
C ARG A 415 -17.21 11.20 -12.79
N LEU A 416 -17.12 10.57 -11.62
CA LEU A 416 -15.92 10.61 -10.78
C LEU A 416 -14.75 9.85 -11.42
N VAL A 417 -15.01 8.68 -12.00
CA VAL A 417 -14.01 7.92 -12.77
C VAL A 417 -13.57 8.74 -13.98
N ALA A 418 -14.51 9.27 -14.75
CA ALA A 418 -14.24 10.10 -15.91
C ALA A 418 -13.49 11.38 -15.53
N ALA A 419 -13.77 12.00 -14.38
CA ALA A 419 -12.99 13.14 -13.89
C ALA A 419 -11.56 12.76 -13.55
N ALA A 420 -11.33 11.63 -12.86
CA ALA A 420 -9.99 11.15 -12.53
C ALA A 420 -9.19 10.74 -13.78
N VAL A 421 -9.83 10.07 -14.74
CA VAL A 421 -9.24 9.71 -16.04
C VAL A 421 -9.04 10.96 -16.90
N ASN A 422 -9.96 11.92 -16.86
CA ASN A 422 -9.78 13.20 -17.53
C ASN A 422 -8.65 13.99 -16.89
N ASP A 423 -8.39 13.92 -15.58
CA ASP A 423 -7.18 14.53 -15.00
C ASP A 423 -5.92 13.87 -15.58
N LEU A 424 -5.91 12.55 -15.75
CA LEU A 424 -4.83 11.80 -16.41
C LEU A 424 -4.60 12.24 -17.87
N CYS A 425 -5.67 12.25 -18.66
CA CYS A 425 -5.67 12.66 -20.07
C CYS A 425 -5.44 14.15 -20.24
N ALA A 426 -5.98 14.98 -19.34
CA ALA A 426 -5.84 16.41 -19.34
C ALA A 426 -4.40 16.75 -19.06
N VAL A 427 -3.62 16.08 -18.23
CA VAL A 427 -2.19 16.39 -18.11
C VAL A 427 -1.40 15.90 -19.33
N GLY A 428 -1.77 14.75 -19.91
CA GLY A 428 -1.23 14.31 -21.21
C GLY A 428 -1.50 15.31 -22.34
N ALA A 429 -2.62 16.04 -22.28
CA ALA A 429 -2.99 17.11 -23.20
C ALA A 429 -2.70 18.54 -22.65
N ALA A 430 -2.38 18.69 -21.36
CA ALA A 430 -2.14 19.93 -20.62
C ALA A 430 -0.66 20.12 -20.30
N ALA A 431 0.19 19.46 -21.07
CA ALA A 431 1.25 20.20 -21.75
C ALA A 431 0.68 21.39 -22.58
N ALA A 432 -0.64 21.48 -22.85
CA ALA A 432 -1.25 22.55 -23.63
C ALA A 432 -2.44 23.36 -23.05
N ARG A 433 -3.03 23.15 -21.85
CA ARG A 433 -4.04 24.08 -21.25
C ARG A 433 -4.46 23.78 -19.80
N ALA A 434 -4.18 24.72 -18.90
CA ALA A 434 -4.58 24.72 -17.49
C ALA A 434 -6.08 25.03 -17.27
N LYS A 435 -6.78 24.26 -16.41
CA LYS A 435 -8.04 24.69 -15.76
C LYS A 435 -8.56 23.87 -14.56
N ALA A 436 -7.83 22.88 -14.02
CA ALA A 436 -8.22 22.16 -12.81
C ALA A 436 -7.30 22.52 -11.62
N PRO A 437 -7.81 23.07 -10.49
CA PRO A 437 -6.98 23.47 -9.35
C PRO A 437 -6.15 22.35 -8.75
N ARG A 438 -6.69 21.12 -8.76
CA ARG A 438 -6.04 19.92 -8.25
C ARG A 438 -4.79 19.52 -9.03
N ALA A 439 -4.87 19.47 -10.36
CA ALA A 439 -3.74 19.15 -11.22
C ALA A 439 -2.62 20.23 -11.10
N ALA A 440 -3.00 21.49 -10.88
CA ALA A 440 -2.05 22.59 -10.74
C ALA A 440 -1.21 22.51 -9.44
N PHE A 441 -1.72 21.86 -8.38
CA PHE A 441 -0.99 21.67 -7.13
C PHE A 441 -0.18 20.38 -7.06
N ALA A 442 -0.42 19.40 -7.94
CA ALA A 442 0.29 18.12 -7.89
C ALA A 442 1.83 18.27 -7.86
N PRO A 443 2.48 19.14 -8.66
CA PRO A 443 3.92 19.37 -8.57
C PRO A 443 4.36 19.99 -7.25
N LEU A 444 3.54 20.88 -6.68
CA LEU A 444 3.82 21.52 -5.39
C LEU A 444 3.74 20.50 -4.25
N VAL A 445 2.69 19.67 -4.25
CA VAL A 445 2.48 18.61 -3.26
C VAL A 445 3.63 17.60 -3.30
N ALA A 446 4.04 17.21 -4.51
CA ALA A 446 5.19 16.35 -4.74
C ALA A 446 6.48 16.89 -4.11
N ALA A 447 6.79 18.16 -4.37
CA ALA A 447 7.99 18.81 -3.86
C ALA A 447 8.01 18.86 -2.32
N LEU A 448 6.87 19.16 -1.70
CA LEU A 448 6.73 19.18 -0.24
C LEU A 448 7.01 17.79 0.38
N ILE A 449 6.44 16.73 -0.20
CA ILE A 449 6.65 15.35 0.27
C ILE A 449 8.10 14.93 0.10
N LYS A 450 8.69 15.22 -1.07
CA LYS A 450 10.09 14.88 -1.38
C LYS A 450 11.05 15.49 -0.38
N ASN A 451 10.87 16.78 -0.06
CA ASN A 451 11.71 17.51 0.87
C ASN A 451 11.43 17.17 2.34
N GLY A 452 10.57 16.18 2.62
CA GLY A 452 10.28 15.72 3.96
C GLY A 452 9.57 16.78 4.81
N VAL A 453 8.90 17.75 4.18
CA VAL A 453 8.19 18.82 4.87
C VAL A 453 7.03 18.21 5.66
N ARG A 454 6.98 18.52 6.96
CA ARG A 454 5.97 17.95 7.88
C ARG A 454 4.88 18.93 8.27
N SER A 455 5.10 20.22 8.07
CA SER A 455 4.17 21.29 8.39
C SER A 455 4.35 22.44 7.42
N ILE A 456 3.23 23.01 6.96
CA ILE A 456 3.24 24.18 6.07
C ILE A 456 2.20 25.22 6.46
N VAL A 457 2.52 26.47 6.20
CA VAL A 457 1.55 27.56 6.20
C VAL A 457 0.99 27.72 4.79
N ILE A 458 -0.33 27.66 4.63
CA ILE A 458 -0.94 27.89 3.31
C ILE A 458 -1.37 29.35 3.17
N TYR A 459 -0.79 30.05 2.19
CA TYR A 459 -1.16 31.42 1.87
C TYR A 459 -2.32 31.46 0.86
N GLY A 460 -3.51 31.78 1.35
CA GLY A 460 -4.78 31.87 0.67
C GLY A 460 -5.80 30.90 1.28
N ALA A 461 -6.86 31.41 1.91
CA ALA A 461 -7.92 30.59 2.52
C ALA A 461 -9.10 30.33 1.57
N GLY A 462 -8.98 30.74 0.30
CA GLY A 462 -9.97 30.51 -0.76
C GLY A 462 -10.07 29.04 -1.19
N GLU A 463 -10.85 28.77 -2.22
CA GLU A 463 -11.14 27.40 -2.70
C GLU A 463 -9.87 26.61 -3.07
N ALA A 464 -8.90 27.28 -3.70
CA ALA A 464 -7.62 26.68 -4.09
C ALA A 464 -6.76 26.29 -2.86
N GLY A 465 -6.64 27.17 -1.86
CA GLY A 465 -5.90 26.87 -0.64
C GLY A 465 -6.60 25.85 0.26
N GLN A 466 -7.94 25.85 0.31
CA GLN A 466 -8.70 24.78 0.96
C GLN A 466 -8.49 23.43 0.28
N THR A 467 -8.40 23.43 -1.05
CA THR A 467 -8.06 22.23 -1.82
C THR A 467 -6.66 21.76 -1.44
N LEU A 468 -5.66 22.65 -1.48
CA LEU A 468 -4.30 22.32 -1.09
C LEU A 468 -4.21 21.79 0.36
N ALA A 469 -4.92 22.40 1.32
CA ALA A 469 -4.92 21.96 2.71
C ALA A 469 -5.51 20.56 2.89
N ARG A 470 -6.59 20.25 2.16
CA ARG A 470 -7.14 18.89 2.14
C ARG A 470 -6.12 17.92 1.58
N GLU A 471 -5.44 18.25 0.49
CA GLU A 471 -4.39 17.40 -0.08
C GLU A 471 -3.22 17.19 0.90
N MET A 472 -2.75 18.23 1.60
CA MET A 472 -1.65 18.12 2.59
C MET A 472 -1.95 17.14 3.74
N ARG A 473 -3.18 17.18 4.27
CA ARG A 473 -3.60 16.25 5.33
C ARG A 473 -3.50 14.79 4.88
N LEU A 474 -3.75 14.50 3.60
CA LEU A 474 -3.68 13.15 3.03
C LEU A 474 -2.25 12.60 2.99
N PHE A 475 -1.25 13.47 3.03
CA PHE A 475 0.16 13.10 3.06
C PHE A 475 0.78 13.25 4.46
N GLY A 476 -0.03 13.51 5.49
CA GLY A 476 0.44 13.72 6.85
C GLY A 476 1.25 15.00 7.02
N ILE A 477 1.02 16.00 6.17
CA ILE A 477 1.63 17.33 6.28
C ILE A 477 0.64 18.22 7.06
N GLU A 478 1.08 18.70 8.20
CA GLU A 478 0.29 19.59 9.05
C GLU A 478 0.08 20.95 8.37
N VAL A 479 -1.11 21.50 8.55
CA VAL A 479 -1.43 22.87 8.12
C VAL A 479 -1.89 23.64 9.35
N PRO A 480 -0.95 24.20 10.14
CA PRO A 480 -1.27 24.89 11.39
C PRO A 480 -2.17 26.10 11.19
N VAL A 481 -1.92 26.89 10.14
CA VAL A 481 -2.66 28.12 9.84
C VAL A 481 -2.82 28.36 8.34
N PHE A 482 -3.89 29.07 7.99
CA PHE A 482 -4.01 29.77 6.73
C PHE A 482 -3.57 31.22 6.90
N VAL A 483 -2.85 31.75 5.92
CA VAL A 483 -2.63 33.20 5.79
C VAL A 483 -3.57 33.74 4.72
N ASP A 484 -4.22 34.88 4.95
CA ASP A 484 -5.02 35.53 3.91
C ASP A 484 -4.87 37.05 4.00
N SER A 485 -4.87 37.74 2.86
CA SER A 485 -4.78 39.20 2.81
C SER A 485 -6.09 39.89 3.13
N ASN A 486 -7.22 39.16 3.15
CA ASN A 486 -8.53 39.69 3.49
C ASN A 486 -8.76 39.73 5.02
N PRO A 487 -8.80 40.93 5.65
CA PRO A 487 -8.96 41.04 7.10
C PRO A 487 -10.28 40.48 7.64
N ALA A 488 -11.31 40.39 6.81
CA ALA A 488 -12.61 39.84 7.21
C ALA A 488 -12.55 38.32 7.51
N LEU A 489 -11.51 37.63 7.06
CA LEU A 489 -11.30 36.20 7.31
C LEU A 489 -10.47 35.94 8.57
N TRP A 490 -9.73 36.92 9.10
CA TRP A 490 -8.84 36.71 10.24
C TRP A 490 -9.61 36.28 11.49
N GLY A 491 -9.07 35.30 12.21
CA GLY A 491 -9.70 34.67 13.38
C GLY A 491 -10.78 33.63 13.05
N ARG A 492 -11.23 33.54 11.80
CA ARG A 492 -12.14 32.47 11.37
C ARG A 492 -11.40 31.14 11.25
N HIS A 493 -12.16 30.05 11.33
CA HIS A 493 -11.65 28.71 11.08
C HIS A 493 -12.20 28.18 9.76
N VAL A 494 -11.31 27.73 8.89
CA VAL A 494 -11.61 27.10 7.60
C VAL A 494 -11.05 25.69 7.64
N LEU A 495 -11.91 24.67 7.49
CA LEU A 495 -11.53 23.26 7.69
C LEU A 495 -10.92 22.96 9.07
N GLY A 496 -11.30 23.74 10.09
CA GLY A 496 -10.72 23.66 11.44
C GLY A 496 -9.34 24.32 11.58
N ILE A 497 -8.82 24.97 10.53
CA ILE A 497 -7.54 25.69 10.52
C ILE A 497 -7.82 27.18 10.69
N ARG A 498 -7.12 27.86 11.60
CA ARG A 498 -7.30 29.29 11.83
C ARG A 498 -6.71 30.10 10.66
N VAL A 499 -7.44 31.13 10.23
CA VAL A 499 -6.94 32.11 9.26
C VAL A 499 -6.34 33.31 10.01
N VAL A 500 -5.11 33.68 9.68
CA VAL A 500 -4.32 34.72 10.36
C VAL A 500 -3.73 35.71 9.36
N PRO A 501 -3.37 36.94 9.77
CA PRO A 501 -2.57 37.83 8.95
C PRO A 501 -1.14 37.28 8.75
N LEU A 502 -0.48 37.67 7.65
CA LEU A 502 0.90 37.26 7.36
C LEU A 502 1.86 37.61 8.51
N SER A 503 1.70 38.78 9.13
CA SER A 503 2.54 39.22 10.26
C SER A 503 2.52 38.26 11.45
N GLU A 504 1.43 37.53 11.65
CA GLU A 504 1.32 36.54 12.71
C GLU A 504 2.00 35.22 12.31
N ALA A 505 1.85 34.79 11.05
CA ALA A 505 2.53 33.59 10.54
C ALA A 505 4.06 33.74 10.51
N VAL A 506 4.57 34.96 10.35
CA VAL A 506 6.01 35.28 10.35
C VAL A 506 6.67 35.04 11.72
N SER A 507 5.88 34.98 12.80
CA SER A 507 6.39 34.75 14.15
C SER A 507 6.74 33.29 14.47
N HIS A 508 6.43 32.35 13.57
CA HIS A 508 6.76 30.94 13.73
C HIS A 508 8.22 30.64 13.35
N ALA A 509 8.86 29.67 14.01
CA ALA A 509 10.24 29.26 13.71
C ALA A 509 10.29 28.49 12.36
N GLU A 510 11.09 28.98 11.41
CA GLU A 510 11.34 28.40 10.07
C GLU A 510 10.07 27.96 9.31
N PRO A 511 9.16 28.88 8.96
CA PRO A 511 7.92 28.52 8.31
C PRO A 511 8.15 28.19 6.84
N VAL A 512 7.66 27.02 6.44
CA VAL A 512 7.50 26.63 5.04
C VAL A 512 6.14 27.11 4.56
N PHE A 513 6.11 28.02 3.59
CA PHE A 513 4.89 28.50 2.97
C PHE A 513 4.55 27.69 1.72
N ALA A 514 3.28 27.39 1.53
CA ALA A 514 2.75 26.96 0.24
C ALA A 514 1.69 27.93 -0.26
N VAL A 515 1.81 28.35 -1.51
CA VAL A 515 0.92 29.34 -2.10
C VAL A 515 -0.39 28.65 -2.53
N GLY A 516 -1.47 28.94 -1.80
CA GLY A 516 -2.82 28.41 -2.02
C GLY A 516 -3.64 29.19 -3.06
N SER A 517 -2.98 29.84 -4.01
CA SER A 517 -3.61 30.63 -5.08
C SER A 517 -2.92 30.34 -6.41
N LEU A 518 -3.70 30.24 -7.49
CA LEU A 518 -3.18 30.09 -8.85
C LEU A 518 -3.13 31.41 -9.62
N ALA A 519 -3.94 32.39 -9.21
CA ALA A 519 -4.09 33.66 -9.91
C ALA A 519 -3.17 34.76 -9.36
N TRP A 520 -2.73 34.62 -8.12
CA TRP A 520 -1.99 35.65 -7.38
C TRP A 520 -0.64 35.14 -6.87
N THR A 521 -0.08 34.11 -7.52
CA THR A 521 1.12 33.39 -7.05
C THR A 521 2.28 34.33 -6.80
N ASP A 522 2.71 35.09 -7.81
CA ASP A 522 3.89 35.95 -7.72
C ASP A 522 3.70 37.11 -6.73
N GLN A 523 2.48 37.64 -6.63
CA GLN A 523 2.17 38.69 -5.66
C GLN A 523 2.24 38.17 -4.22
N ILE A 524 1.77 36.95 -3.99
CA ILE A 524 1.84 36.31 -2.68
C ILE A 524 3.29 36.00 -2.31
N VAL A 525 4.08 35.48 -3.26
CA VAL A 525 5.52 35.24 -3.04
C VAL A 525 6.23 36.53 -2.64
N ALA A 526 6.02 37.62 -3.40
CA ALA A 526 6.60 38.93 -3.08
C ALA A 526 6.14 39.46 -1.70
N GLN A 527 4.88 39.23 -1.31
CA GLN A 527 4.39 39.60 0.02
C GLN A 527 5.10 38.82 1.14
N ILE A 528 5.32 37.52 0.93
CA ILE A 528 6.06 36.68 1.88
C ILE A 528 7.51 37.18 1.96
N GLU A 529 8.21 37.28 0.83
CA GLU A 529 9.61 37.73 0.79
C GLU A 529 9.80 39.10 1.47
N SER A 530 8.91 40.05 1.18
CA SER A 530 8.97 41.39 1.77
C SER A 530 8.76 41.37 3.29
N ALA A 531 7.92 40.47 3.81
CA ALA A 531 7.75 40.29 5.24
C ALA A 531 9.02 39.75 5.94
N TYR A 532 9.96 39.17 5.20
CA TYR A 532 11.23 38.64 5.70
C TYR A 532 12.46 39.47 5.29
N GLU A 533 12.32 40.56 4.52
CA GLU A 533 13.45 41.40 4.06
C GLU A 533 14.35 41.91 5.20
N SER A 534 13.78 42.14 6.38
CA SER A 534 14.51 42.60 7.58
C SER A 534 14.88 41.49 8.56
N SER A 535 14.56 40.23 8.23
CA SER A 535 14.81 39.04 9.05
C SER A 535 16.10 38.34 8.65
N GLN A 536 16.77 37.68 9.60
CA GLN A 536 17.89 36.76 9.31
C GLN A 536 17.41 35.36 8.84
N VAL A 537 16.10 35.11 8.85
CA VAL A 537 15.48 33.84 8.46
C VAL A 537 15.00 33.92 7.01
N ARG A 538 15.35 32.90 6.20
CA ARG A 538 14.76 32.71 4.87
C ARG A 538 13.61 31.69 4.96
N PRO A 539 12.36 32.06 4.63
CA PRO A 539 11.26 31.11 4.59
C PRO A 539 11.39 30.20 3.36
N GLY A 540 11.08 28.91 3.50
CA GLY A 540 10.91 28.05 2.33
C GLY A 540 9.58 28.36 1.64
N ILE A 541 9.56 28.63 0.34
CA ILE A 541 8.34 29.02 -0.39
C ILE A 541 8.05 28.05 -1.54
N TYR A 542 6.95 27.33 -1.44
CA TYR A 542 6.47 26.42 -2.46
C TYR A 542 5.34 27.06 -3.26
N ARG A 543 5.52 27.17 -4.57
CA ARG A 543 4.56 27.78 -5.50
C ARG A 543 4.01 26.78 -6.53
N PRO A 544 2.72 26.85 -6.89
CA PRO A 544 2.19 26.07 -8.00
C PRO A 544 2.85 26.54 -9.31
N ARG A 545 3.30 25.61 -10.16
CA ARG A 545 3.85 25.96 -11.49
C ARG A 545 2.73 26.55 -12.36
N THR A 546 2.91 27.79 -12.82
CA THR A 546 2.16 28.32 -13.97
C THR A 546 2.72 27.67 -15.23
N LEU A 547 1.90 26.83 -15.89
CA LEU A 547 2.21 26.30 -17.22
C LEU A 547 2.03 27.44 -18.25
N THR A 548 2.97 28.39 -18.28
CA THR A 548 3.13 29.34 -19.37
C THR A 548 4.48 29.08 -20.02
N HIS A 549 4.46 28.86 -21.34
CA HIS A 549 5.64 28.75 -22.19
C HIS A 549 6.66 29.84 -21.87
N GLU A 550 7.88 29.46 -21.52
CA GLU A 550 9.09 29.83 -22.26
C GLU A 550 10.30 29.08 -21.68
N THR A 551 11.17 28.67 -22.58
CA THR A 551 12.44 27.99 -22.33
C THR A 551 13.35 28.82 -21.44
N GLY A 552 13.76 28.29 -20.29
CA GLY A 552 14.79 28.87 -19.46
C GLY A 552 15.12 27.93 -18.31
N SER A 553 16.40 27.60 -18.18
CA SER A 553 16.96 26.84 -17.07
C SER A 553 16.77 27.61 -15.76
N ASP A 554 15.70 27.30 -15.02
CA ASP A 554 15.63 27.65 -13.60
C ASP A 554 15.81 26.38 -12.78
N ASP A 555 16.95 26.38 -12.09
CA ASP A 555 17.48 25.39 -11.19
C ASP A 555 16.44 25.02 -10.12
N LEU A 556 16.16 23.73 -9.97
CA LEU A 556 15.27 23.17 -8.94
C LEU A 556 16.03 22.85 -7.64
N SER A 557 17.22 23.41 -7.46
CA SER A 557 18.07 23.15 -6.30
C SER A 557 18.46 24.41 -5.53
N GLU A 558 17.53 24.98 -4.75
CA GLU A 558 17.80 25.48 -3.39
C GLU A 558 16.51 26.02 -2.71
N PRO A 559 16.40 25.91 -1.36
CA PRO A 559 15.20 26.20 -0.58
C PRO A 559 14.77 27.67 -0.52
#